data_AF-C9RM52-F1
#
_entry.id   AF-C9RM52-F1
#
_cell.length_a   1.000
_cell.length_b   1.000
_cell.length_c   1.000
_cell.angle_alpha   90.00
_cell.angle_beta   90.00
_cell.angle_gamma   90.00
#
_symmetry.space_group_name_H-M   'P 1'
#
loop_
_entity.id
_entity.type
_entity.pdbx_description
1 polymer ?
#
loop_
_entity_poly.entity_id
_entity_poly.type
_entity_poly.pdbx_seq_one_letter_code
_entity_poly.pdbx_strand_id
1 'polypeptide(L)'
;MSTKEKILETALTLFAKNGYDGTSVEQIAQDVGIKAPSLYKHFKGKEDILNSLIDIAETRYEESFGSAKKVGTIPESIDGFIREMLKRIRFTMSDPIIKKMRVFLVQEQFRSERLAEITTRHQVDGLQQMYQKILETLMTAGIIVKDDPEMLATEITAPVALWISKVDRQPKCEKEALKFIEKHLQHFFKTYANGNR
;
A
#
# COMPACT_ATOMS: atom_id res chain seq x y z
N MET A 1 9.81 2.09 22.92
CA MET A 1 9.85 0.96 21.95
C MET A 1 10.20 -0.32 22.68
N SER A 2 9.31 -1.30 22.65
CA SER A 2 9.49 -2.63 23.25
C SER A 2 10.50 -3.47 22.45
N THR A 3 11.03 -4.53 23.07
CA THR A 3 11.90 -5.49 22.36
C THR A 3 11.18 -6.12 21.17
N LYS A 4 9.88 -6.42 21.30
CA LYS A 4 9.06 -6.98 20.21
C LYS A 4 9.01 -6.04 19.01
N GLU A 5 8.80 -4.74 19.25
CA GLU A 5 8.78 -3.72 18.19
C GLU A 5 10.15 -3.57 17.51
N LYS A 6 11.24 -3.58 18.29
CA LYS A 6 12.60 -3.54 17.74
C LYS A 6 12.91 -4.75 16.85
N ILE A 7 12.47 -5.94 17.25
CA ILE A 7 12.61 -7.17 16.45
C ILE A 7 11.88 -7.01 15.12
N LEU A 8 10.63 -6.55 15.14
CA LEU A 8 9.82 -6.37 13.93
C LEU A 8 10.43 -5.33 12.98
N GLU A 9 10.84 -4.17 13.50
CA GLU A 9 11.46 -3.12 12.67
C GLU A 9 12.77 -3.60 12.03
N THR A 10 13.61 -4.29 12.80
CA THR A 10 14.89 -4.82 12.33
C THR A 10 14.66 -5.92 11.29
N ALA A 11 13.76 -6.86 11.58
CA ALA A 11 13.40 -7.93 10.67
C ALA A 11 12.85 -7.40 9.34
N LEU A 12 11.93 -6.44 9.37
CA LEU A 12 11.38 -5.83 8.16
C LEU A 12 12.47 -5.12 7.33
N THR A 13 13.42 -4.48 7.99
CA THR A 13 14.55 -3.82 7.33
C THR A 13 15.47 -4.84 6.65
N LEU A 14 15.76 -5.96 7.31
CA LEU A 14 16.57 -7.04 6.75
C LEU A 14 15.84 -7.77 5.63
N PHE A 15 14.55 -8.07 5.79
CA PHE A 15 13.70 -8.68 4.76
C PHE A 15 13.64 -7.82 3.50
N ALA A 16 13.41 -6.51 3.61
CA ALA A 16 13.37 -5.61 2.45
C ALA A 16 14.73 -5.46 1.73
N LYS A 17 15.83 -5.74 2.43
CA LYS A 17 17.20 -5.60 1.90
C LYS A 17 17.74 -6.90 1.31
N ASN A 18 17.52 -8.01 2.00
CA ASN A 18 18.17 -9.30 1.74
C ASN A 18 17.18 -10.37 1.26
N GLY A 19 15.88 -10.07 1.24
CA GLY A 19 14.83 -11.06 1.04
C GLY A 19 14.54 -11.89 2.29
N TYR A 20 13.54 -12.76 2.19
CA TYR A 20 13.12 -13.64 3.28
C TYR A 20 14.20 -14.68 3.59
N ASP A 21 14.69 -15.40 2.58
CA ASP A 21 15.66 -16.49 2.75
C ASP A 21 17.06 -15.99 3.11
N GLY A 22 17.44 -14.80 2.64
CA GLY A 22 18.70 -14.14 2.99
C GLY A 22 18.77 -13.59 4.41
N THR A 23 17.72 -13.77 5.21
CA THR A 23 17.64 -13.27 6.58
C THR A 23 17.43 -14.44 7.56
N SER A 24 18.26 -14.51 8.61
CA SER A 24 18.12 -15.49 9.69
C SER A 24 17.64 -14.84 10.99
N VAL A 25 17.11 -15.66 11.91
CA VAL A 25 16.66 -15.20 13.24
C VAL A 25 17.84 -14.72 14.08
N GLU A 26 18.99 -15.37 13.92
CA GLU A 26 20.25 -15.02 14.58
C GLU A 26 20.74 -13.64 14.14
N GLN A 27 20.68 -13.34 12.83
CA GLN A 27 21.04 -12.03 12.30
C GLN A 27 20.11 -10.95 12.87
N ILE A 28 18.80 -11.20 12.91
CA ILE A 28 17.83 -10.27 13.49
C ILE A 28 18.16 -10.02 14.97
N ALA A 29 18.43 -11.08 15.74
CA ALA A 29 18.76 -10.95 17.16
C ALA A 29 20.05 -10.14 17.38
N GLN A 30 21.08 -10.40 16.57
CA GLN A 30 22.35 -9.69 16.60
C GLN A 30 22.16 -8.19 16.32
N ASP A 31 21.42 -7.83 15.27
CA ASP A 31 21.18 -6.44 14.88
C ASP A 31 20.30 -5.69 15.89
N VAL A 32 19.40 -6.38 16.58
CA VAL A 32 18.63 -5.83 17.71
C VAL A 32 19.50 -5.64 18.97
N GLY A 33 20.64 -6.34 19.06
CA GLY A 33 21.52 -6.33 20.23
C GLY A 33 21.07 -7.28 21.34
N ILE A 34 20.38 -8.37 21.01
CA ILE A 34 19.92 -9.40 21.95
C ILE A 34 20.50 -10.78 21.59
N LYS A 35 20.49 -11.69 22.57
CA LYS A 35 20.83 -13.09 22.31
C LYS A 35 19.70 -13.78 21.54
N ALA A 36 20.02 -14.66 20.58
CA ALA A 36 19.02 -15.40 19.80
C ALA A 36 17.95 -16.11 20.66
N PRO A 37 18.27 -16.78 21.80
CA PRO A 37 17.25 -17.36 22.68
C PRO A 37 16.24 -16.35 23.25
N SER A 38 16.62 -15.07 23.38
CA SER A 38 15.71 -14.03 23.84
C SER A 38 14.67 -13.66 22.79
N LEU A 39 15.02 -13.75 21.49
CA LEU A 39 14.07 -13.51 20.40
C LEU A 39 12.99 -14.59 20.39
N TYR A 40 13.35 -15.84 20.65
CA TYR A 40 12.40 -16.95 20.72
C TYR A 40 11.35 -16.84 21.85
N LYS A 41 11.57 -15.95 22.83
CA LYS A 41 10.56 -15.60 23.84
C LYS A 41 9.45 -14.71 23.27
N HIS A 42 9.71 -14.02 22.17
CA HIS A 42 8.79 -13.09 21.52
C HIS A 42 8.12 -13.67 20.28
N PHE A 43 8.86 -14.50 19.53
CA PHE A 43 8.39 -15.09 18.28
C PHE A 43 8.85 -16.54 18.15
N LYS A 44 8.00 -17.41 17.60
CA LYS A 44 8.34 -18.83 17.39
C LYS A 44 9.41 -19.03 16.31
N GLY A 45 9.59 -18.05 15.43
CA GLY A 45 10.58 -18.08 14.36
C GLY A 45 10.33 -17.01 13.31
N LYS A 46 11.04 -17.13 12.18
CA LYS A 46 11.01 -16.15 11.07
C LYS A 46 9.62 -15.99 10.45
N GLU A 47 8.85 -17.07 10.34
CA GLU A 47 7.48 -17.03 9.82
C GLU A 47 6.51 -16.28 10.74
N ASP A 48 6.62 -16.48 12.06
CA ASP A 48 5.79 -15.78 13.05
C ASP A 48 6.06 -14.26 13.05
N ILE A 49 7.32 -13.88 12.85
CA ILE A 49 7.72 -12.48 12.63
C ILE A 49 7.09 -11.94 11.35
N LEU A 50 7.17 -12.67 10.23
CA LEU A 50 6.59 -12.25 8.96
C LEU A 50 5.07 -12.08 9.06
N ASN A 51 4.36 -13.03 9.67
CA ASN A 51 2.92 -12.94 9.88
C ASN A 51 2.57 -11.67 10.68
N SER A 52 3.28 -11.43 11.78
CA SER A 52 3.08 -10.23 12.58
C SER A 52 3.35 -8.94 11.80
N LEU A 53 4.33 -8.93 10.88
CA LEU A 53 4.59 -7.77 10.02
C LEU A 53 3.49 -7.53 9.00
N ILE A 54 2.93 -8.60 8.43
CA ILE A 54 1.78 -8.51 7.52
C ILE A 54 0.57 -7.92 8.26
N ASP A 55 0.24 -8.44 9.45
CA ASP A 55 -0.87 -7.93 10.27
C ASP A 55 -0.70 -6.44 10.62
N ILE A 56 0.53 -6.01 10.92
CA ILE A 56 0.85 -4.60 11.18
C ILE A 56 0.65 -3.75 9.92
N ALA A 57 1.08 -4.23 8.76
CA ALA A 57 0.89 -3.50 7.51
C ALA A 57 -0.60 -3.36 7.15
N GLU A 58 -1.39 -4.42 7.34
CA GLU A 58 -2.84 -4.40 7.15
C GLU A 58 -3.51 -3.41 8.10
N THR A 59 -3.18 -3.47 9.39
CA THR A 59 -3.71 -2.53 10.40
C THR A 59 -3.38 -1.08 10.04
N ARG A 60 -2.15 -0.80 9.58
CA ARG A 60 -1.74 0.55 9.15
C ARG A 60 -2.53 1.05 7.94
N TYR A 61 -2.84 0.18 6.99
CA TYR A 61 -3.70 0.54 5.87
C TYR A 61 -5.13 0.81 6.33
N GLU A 62 -5.69 -0.01 7.21
CA GLU A 62 -7.04 0.18 7.75
C GLU A 62 -7.17 1.49 8.55
N GLU A 63 -6.17 1.85 9.37
CA GLU A 63 -6.13 3.10 10.12
C GLU A 63 -6.08 4.33 9.20
N SER A 64 -5.32 4.24 8.10
CA SER A 64 -5.11 5.36 7.17
C SER A 64 -6.25 5.53 6.17
N PHE A 65 -6.80 4.42 5.66
CA PHE A 65 -7.78 4.42 4.56
C PHE A 65 -9.21 4.17 5.01
N GLY A 66 -9.40 3.84 6.30
CA GLY A 66 -10.63 3.24 6.80
C GLY A 66 -10.73 1.78 6.39
N SER A 67 -11.54 1.00 7.12
CA SER A 67 -11.83 -0.37 6.69
C SER A 67 -12.55 -0.35 5.33
N ALA A 68 -12.43 -1.43 4.55
CA ALA A 68 -13.20 -1.60 3.30
C ALA A 68 -14.73 -1.43 3.52
N LYS A 69 -15.21 -1.56 4.77
CA LYS A 69 -16.59 -1.33 5.20
C LYS A 69 -16.95 0.16 5.41
N LYS A 70 -15.97 1.04 5.52
CA LYS A 70 -16.12 2.51 5.66
C LYS A 70 -15.87 3.28 4.36
N VAL A 71 -15.77 2.60 3.22
CA VAL A 71 -15.61 3.18 1.87
C VAL A 71 -16.81 4.07 1.44
N GLY A 72 -17.76 4.33 2.34
CA GLY A 72 -19.04 5.01 2.09
C GLY A 72 -19.08 6.53 2.24
N THR A 73 -17.99 7.23 2.56
CA THR A 73 -18.00 8.70 2.43
C THR A 73 -17.64 9.08 1.02
N ILE A 74 -18.66 9.19 0.17
CA ILE A 74 -18.59 9.88 -1.12
C ILE A 74 -18.03 11.28 -0.82
N PRO A 75 -16.88 11.67 -1.38
CA PRO A 75 -16.44 13.04 -1.21
C PRO A 75 -17.48 13.96 -1.84
N GLU A 76 -17.93 14.95 -1.07
CA GLU A 76 -18.98 15.91 -1.47
C GLU A 76 -18.57 16.75 -2.70
N SER A 77 -17.34 16.61 -3.17
CA SER A 77 -16.80 17.25 -4.37
C SER A 77 -15.66 16.43 -4.98
N ILE A 78 -15.43 16.61 -6.29
CA ILE A 78 -14.27 16.08 -7.01
C ILE A 78 -12.96 16.51 -6.33
N ASP A 79 -12.84 17.77 -5.92
CA ASP A 79 -11.62 18.25 -5.25
C ASP A 79 -11.40 17.56 -3.90
N GLY A 80 -12.48 17.29 -3.16
CA GLY A 80 -12.42 16.48 -1.94
C GLY A 80 -11.90 15.08 -2.21
N PHE A 81 -12.36 14.46 -3.30
CA PHE A 81 -11.90 13.15 -3.75
C PHE A 81 -10.41 13.14 -4.08
N ILE A 82 -9.95 14.09 -4.89
CA ILE A 82 -8.54 14.22 -5.28
C ILE A 82 -7.67 14.42 -4.03
N ARG A 83 -8.08 15.28 -3.08
CA ARG A 83 -7.34 15.52 -1.83
C ARG A 83 -7.19 14.25 -1.00
N GLU A 84 -8.28 13.51 -0.79
CA GLU A 84 -8.23 12.25 -0.02
C GLU A 84 -7.38 11.20 -0.73
N MET A 85 -7.49 11.07 -2.06
CA MET A 85 -6.65 10.15 -2.81
C MET A 85 -5.16 10.50 -2.71
N LEU A 86 -4.80 11.78 -2.85
CA LEU A 86 -3.40 12.23 -2.68
C LEU A 86 -2.88 12.01 -1.26
N LYS A 87 -3.73 12.19 -0.24
CA LYS A 87 -3.38 11.89 1.15
C LYS A 87 -3.06 10.41 1.33
N ARG A 88 -3.88 9.52 0.77
CA ARG A 88 -3.65 8.07 0.81
C ARG A 88 -2.35 7.67 0.11
N ILE A 89 -2.11 8.21 -1.07
CA ILE A 89 -0.89 7.96 -1.86
C ILE A 89 0.35 8.45 -1.11
N ARG A 90 0.30 9.64 -0.51
CA ARG A 90 1.40 10.19 0.28
C ARG A 90 1.72 9.29 1.48
N PHE A 91 0.70 8.82 2.19
CA PHE A 91 0.89 7.84 3.26
C PHE A 91 1.61 6.57 2.75
N THR A 92 1.14 5.98 1.64
CA THR A 92 1.76 4.78 1.04
C THR A 92 3.23 4.97 0.67
N MET A 93 3.61 6.17 0.22
CA MET A 93 4.99 6.48 -0.17
C MET A 93 5.89 6.83 1.01
N SER A 94 5.34 7.50 2.04
CA SER A 94 6.13 8.07 3.14
C SER A 94 6.18 7.19 4.40
N ASP A 95 5.21 6.28 4.61
CA ASP A 95 5.23 5.40 5.78
C ASP A 95 6.36 4.35 5.64
N PRO A 96 7.30 4.28 6.60
CA PRO A 96 8.48 3.44 6.48
C PRO A 96 8.16 1.95 6.54
N ILE A 97 7.11 1.54 7.26
CA ILE A 97 6.72 0.14 7.37
C ILE A 97 6.04 -0.28 6.07
N ILE A 98 5.08 0.52 5.59
CA ILE A 98 4.38 0.25 4.34
C ILE A 98 5.36 0.20 3.17
N LYS A 99 6.29 1.15 3.07
CA LYS A 99 7.29 1.17 2.01
C LYS A 99 8.17 -0.07 2.02
N LYS A 100 8.75 -0.44 3.17
CA LYS A 100 9.61 -1.64 3.28
C LYS A 100 8.83 -2.92 2.99
N MET A 101 7.58 -3.01 3.47
CA MET A 101 6.70 -4.14 3.20
C MET A 101 6.43 -4.29 1.70
N ARG A 102 6.11 -3.19 0.99
CA ARG A 102 5.89 -3.23 -0.46
C ARG A 102 7.13 -3.69 -1.23
N VAL A 103 8.32 -3.18 -0.87
CA VAL A 103 9.59 -3.62 -1.47
C VAL A 103 9.82 -5.12 -1.24
N PHE A 104 9.65 -5.58 -0.01
CA PHE A 104 9.80 -6.98 0.37
C PHE A 104 8.83 -7.89 -0.40
N LEU A 105 7.54 -7.56 -0.41
CA LEU A 105 6.51 -8.33 -1.11
C LEU A 105 6.82 -8.45 -2.61
N VAL A 106 7.27 -7.35 -3.24
CA VAL A 106 7.63 -7.36 -4.66
C VAL A 106 8.83 -8.28 -4.96
N GLN A 107 9.78 -8.39 -4.03
CA GLN A 107 10.94 -9.29 -4.17
C GLN A 107 10.53 -10.76 -4.01
N GLU A 108 9.64 -11.07 -3.08
CA GLU A 108 9.30 -12.44 -2.68
C GLU A 108 8.08 -13.04 -3.40
N GLN A 109 7.24 -12.23 -4.06
CA GLN A 109 6.05 -12.72 -4.77
C GLN A 109 6.36 -13.81 -5.82
N PHE A 110 7.57 -13.84 -6.37
CA PHE A 110 7.97 -14.86 -7.35
C PHE A 110 8.58 -16.12 -6.73
N ARG A 111 8.74 -16.14 -5.40
CA ARG A 111 9.36 -17.22 -4.63
C ARG A 111 8.37 -17.90 -3.68
N SER A 112 7.26 -17.24 -3.36
CA SER A 112 6.24 -17.75 -2.46
C SER A 112 4.84 -17.46 -3.01
N GLU A 113 4.07 -18.51 -3.28
CA GLU A 113 2.67 -18.41 -3.73
C GLU A 113 1.82 -17.60 -2.74
N ARG A 114 1.99 -17.86 -1.43
CA ARG A 114 1.33 -17.08 -0.37
C ARG A 114 1.63 -15.59 -0.47
N LEU A 115 2.89 -15.21 -0.70
CA LEU A 115 3.25 -13.79 -0.82
C LEU A 115 2.81 -13.19 -2.15
N ALA A 116 2.72 -14.00 -3.22
CA ALA A 116 2.10 -13.60 -4.47
C ALA A 116 0.63 -13.20 -4.27
N GLU A 117 -0.15 -14.07 -3.61
CA GLU A 117 -1.57 -13.80 -3.31
C GLU A 117 -1.76 -12.54 -2.46
N ILE A 118 -0.95 -12.37 -1.41
CA ILE A 118 -0.97 -11.19 -0.55
C ILE A 118 -0.62 -9.93 -1.37
N THR A 119 0.37 -10.02 -2.26
CA THR A 119 0.77 -8.90 -3.11
C THR A 119 -0.35 -8.51 -4.08
N THR A 120 -0.93 -9.47 -4.80
CA THR A 120 -2.05 -9.24 -5.72
C THR A 120 -3.25 -8.64 -5.01
N ARG A 121 -3.64 -9.22 -3.87
CA ARG A 121 -4.77 -8.74 -3.08
C ARG A 121 -4.60 -7.29 -2.64
N HIS A 122 -3.42 -6.92 -2.16
CA HIS A 122 -3.18 -5.58 -1.58
C HIS A 122 -2.79 -4.52 -2.60
N GLN A 123 -2.10 -4.89 -3.69
CA GLN A 123 -1.57 -3.93 -4.65
C GLN A 123 -2.39 -3.83 -5.95
N VAL A 124 -3.28 -4.79 -6.21
CA VAL A 124 -4.11 -4.84 -7.43
C VAL A 124 -5.58 -4.95 -7.05
N ASP A 125 -6.04 -6.14 -6.68
CA ASP A 125 -7.47 -6.46 -6.59
C ASP A 125 -8.19 -5.61 -5.55
N GLY A 126 -7.64 -5.48 -4.35
CA GLY A 126 -8.25 -4.72 -3.26
C GLY A 126 -8.36 -3.23 -3.57
N LEU A 127 -7.36 -2.66 -4.27
CA LEU A 127 -7.41 -1.28 -4.73
C LEU A 127 -8.45 -1.10 -5.83
N GLN A 128 -8.44 -1.99 -6.84
CA GLN A 128 -9.42 -1.94 -7.93
C GLN A 128 -10.85 -2.05 -7.40
N GLN A 129 -11.15 -3.04 -6.56
CA GLN A 129 -12.49 -3.22 -5.98
C GLN A 129 -12.94 -2.03 -5.13
N MET A 130 -12.01 -1.41 -4.39
CA MET A 130 -12.32 -0.21 -3.60
C MET A 130 -12.68 0.97 -4.52
N TYR A 131 -11.87 1.24 -5.53
CA TYR A 131 -12.09 2.37 -6.44
C TYR A 131 -13.29 2.14 -7.37
N GLN A 132 -13.56 0.91 -7.78
CA GLN A 132 -14.76 0.55 -8.53
C GLN A 132 -16.03 0.97 -7.77
N LYS A 133 -16.17 0.55 -6.50
CA LYS A 133 -17.33 0.90 -5.66
C LYS A 133 -17.49 2.40 -5.47
N ILE A 134 -16.38 3.11 -5.30
CA ILE A 134 -16.35 4.57 -5.20
C ILE A 134 -16.88 5.18 -6.49
N LEU A 135 -16.39 4.75 -7.65
CA LEU A 135 -16.76 5.29 -8.96
C LEU A 135 -18.22 5.00 -9.28
N GLU A 136 -18.72 3.78 -9.00
CA GLU A 136 -20.15 3.42 -9.09
C GLU A 136 -21.02 4.39 -8.30
N THR A 137 -20.56 4.77 -7.11
CA THR A 137 -21.28 5.71 -6.26
C THR A 137 -21.26 7.13 -6.85
N LEU A 138 -20.14 7.59 -7.40
CA LEU A 138 -20.05 8.87 -8.09
C LEU A 138 -20.90 8.92 -9.37
N MET A 139 -21.00 7.81 -10.11
CA MET A 139 -21.89 7.65 -11.26
C MET A 139 -23.36 7.74 -10.85
N THR A 140 -23.73 7.05 -9.77
CA THR A 140 -25.10 7.04 -9.23
C THR A 140 -25.52 8.43 -8.76
N ALA A 141 -24.60 9.18 -8.15
CA ALA A 141 -24.80 10.56 -7.73
C ALA A 141 -24.81 11.58 -8.89
N GLY A 142 -24.51 11.15 -10.12
CA GLY A 142 -24.45 12.03 -11.29
C GLY A 142 -23.24 12.97 -11.31
N ILE A 143 -22.21 12.71 -10.50
CA ILE A 143 -20.98 13.52 -10.44
C ILE A 143 -20.10 13.25 -11.67
N ILE A 144 -20.00 11.97 -12.06
CA ILE A 144 -19.27 11.52 -13.26
C ILE A 144 -20.21 10.83 -14.25
N VAL A 145 -19.77 10.71 -15.50
CA VAL A 145 -20.49 10.03 -16.58
C VAL A 145 -20.78 8.57 -16.21
N LYS A 146 -21.90 8.03 -16.68
CA LYS A 146 -22.17 6.59 -16.59
C LYS A 146 -21.33 5.87 -17.63
N ASP A 147 -20.43 5.00 -17.17
CA ASP A 147 -19.50 4.20 -17.98
C ASP A 147 -19.19 2.88 -17.25
N ASP A 148 -18.23 2.10 -17.75
CA ASP A 148 -17.73 0.89 -17.09
C ASP A 148 -16.90 1.23 -15.82
N PRO A 149 -17.39 0.90 -14.61
CA PRO A 149 -16.71 1.24 -13.37
C PRO A 149 -15.41 0.46 -13.13
N GLU A 150 -15.29 -0.75 -13.66
CA GLU A 150 -14.07 -1.57 -13.56
C GLU A 150 -12.95 -0.97 -14.42
N MET A 151 -13.32 -0.56 -15.64
CA MET A 151 -12.41 0.12 -16.56
C MET A 151 -11.92 1.44 -15.99
N LEU A 152 -12.85 2.29 -15.52
CA LEU A 152 -12.49 3.57 -14.91
C LEU A 152 -11.67 3.42 -13.63
N ALA A 153 -11.92 2.37 -12.82
CA ALA A 153 -11.09 2.06 -11.66
C ALA A 153 -9.65 1.71 -12.07
N THR A 154 -9.48 0.96 -13.15
CA THR A 154 -8.16 0.65 -13.70
C THR A 154 -7.47 1.90 -14.24
N GLU A 155 -8.17 2.75 -14.98
CA GLU A 155 -7.63 4.00 -15.52
C GLU A 155 -7.15 4.97 -14.44
N ILE A 156 -7.90 5.12 -13.35
CA ILE A 156 -7.53 6.04 -12.28
C ILE A 156 -6.39 5.47 -11.41
N THR A 157 -6.30 4.15 -11.23
CA THR A 157 -5.34 3.52 -10.31
C THR A 157 -4.04 3.04 -10.96
N ALA A 158 -4.06 2.55 -12.20
CA ALA A 158 -2.88 1.93 -12.82
C ALA A 158 -1.69 2.91 -12.97
N PRO A 159 -1.88 4.17 -13.43
CA PRO A 159 -0.78 5.14 -13.46
C PRO A 159 -0.23 5.45 -12.06
N VAL A 160 -1.09 5.47 -11.04
CA VAL A 160 -0.68 5.70 -9.65
C VAL A 160 0.18 4.54 -9.14
N ALA A 161 -0.25 3.30 -9.34
CA ALA A 161 0.49 2.10 -8.96
C ALA A 161 1.86 2.03 -9.66
N LEU A 162 1.90 2.38 -10.95
CA LEU A 162 3.15 2.47 -11.73
C LEU A 162 4.14 3.46 -11.10
N TRP A 163 3.70 4.66 -10.76
CA TRP A 163 4.56 5.69 -10.16
C TRP A 163 5.00 5.34 -8.74
N ILE A 164 4.12 4.74 -7.94
CA ILE A 164 4.46 4.20 -6.62
C ILE A 164 5.57 3.15 -6.75
N SER A 165 5.43 2.20 -7.68
CA SER A 165 6.44 1.18 -7.96
C SER A 165 7.77 1.79 -8.44
N LYS A 166 7.73 2.86 -9.24
CA LYS A 166 8.94 3.61 -9.64
C LYS A 166 9.62 4.25 -8.43
N VAL A 167 8.85 4.89 -7.52
CA VAL A 167 9.37 5.52 -6.29
C VAL A 167 10.04 4.51 -5.37
N ASP A 168 9.51 3.29 -5.26
CA ASP A 168 10.14 2.24 -4.45
C ASP A 168 11.55 1.89 -4.95
N ARG A 169 11.73 1.84 -6.27
CA ARG A 169 13.04 1.59 -6.91
C ARG A 169 13.93 2.83 -6.92
N GLN A 170 13.34 4.01 -7.05
CA GLN A 170 14.02 5.30 -7.22
C GLN A 170 13.43 6.37 -6.28
N PRO A 171 13.75 6.35 -4.97
CA PRO A 171 13.12 7.24 -4.00
C PRO A 171 13.25 8.75 -4.30
N LYS A 172 14.27 9.15 -5.07
CA LYS A 172 14.50 10.55 -5.43
C LYS A 172 13.39 11.13 -6.33
N CYS A 173 12.61 10.30 -7.02
CA CYS A 173 11.53 10.77 -7.91
C CYS A 173 10.18 10.97 -7.19
N GLU A 174 10.11 10.86 -5.85
CA GLU A 174 8.85 10.99 -5.10
C GLU A 174 8.10 12.32 -5.38
N LYS A 175 8.84 13.44 -5.41
CA LYS A 175 8.25 14.76 -5.72
C LYS A 175 7.69 14.84 -7.14
N GLU A 176 8.36 14.21 -8.10
CA GLU A 176 7.91 14.15 -9.50
C GLU A 176 6.67 13.26 -9.62
N ALA A 177 6.67 12.10 -8.95
CA ALA A 177 5.56 11.17 -8.90
C ALA A 177 4.29 11.82 -8.38
N LEU A 178 4.37 12.54 -7.24
CA LEU A 178 3.21 13.22 -6.66
C LEU A 178 2.63 14.30 -7.60
N LYS A 179 3.49 15.07 -8.28
CA LYS A 179 3.03 16.07 -9.27
C LYS A 179 2.34 15.42 -10.46
N PHE A 180 2.88 14.32 -10.98
CA PHE A 180 2.26 13.59 -12.08
C PHE A 180 0.90 13.00 -11.66
N ILE A 181 0.86 12.36 -10.49
CA ILE A 181 -0.36 11.74 -9.95
C ILE A 181 -1.46 12.80 -9.77
N GLU A 182 -1.16 13.95 -9.18
CA GLU A 182 -2.14 15.03 -9.04
C GLU A 182 -2.68 15.50 -10.39
N LYS A 183 -1.80 15.71 -11.37
CA LYS A 183 -2.20 16.08 -12.74
C LYS A 183 -3.05 14.98 -13.41
N HIS A 184 -2.72 13.71 -13.19
CA HIS A 184 -3.48 12.56 -13.69
C HIS A 184 -4.90 12.54 -13.12
N LEU A 185 -5.05 12.71 -11.80
CA LEU A 185 -6.36 12.74 -11.15
C LEU A 185 -7.21 13.92 -11.65
N GLN A 186 -6.61 15.12 -11.76
CA GLN A 186 -7.29 16.29 -12.33
C GLN A 186 -7.74 16.04 -13.78
N HIS A 187 -6.89 15.41 -14.60
CA HIS A 187 -7.23 15.07 -15.97
C HIS A 187 -8.38 14.07 -16.04
N PHE A 188 -8.32 13.01 -15.25
CA PHE A 188 -9.38 11.99 -15.17
C PHE A 188 -10.74 12.63 -14.89
N PHE A 189 -10.85 13.47 -13.85
CA PHE A 189 -12.12 14.13 -13.55
C PHE A 189 -12.50 15.21 -14.54
N LYS A 190 -11.54 15.88 -15.21
CA LYS A 190 -11.86 16.79 -16.31
C LYS A 190 -12.55 16.07 -17.47
N THR A 191 -12.12 14.84 -17.76
CA THR A 191 -12.64 14.01 -18.86
C THR A 191 -14.00 13.39 -18.52
N TYR A 192 -14.18 12.92 -17.28
CA TYR A 192 -15.34 12.12 -16.90
C TYR A 192 -16.38 12.83 -16.02
N ALA A 193 -16.17 14.06 -15.56
CA ALA A 193 -17.18 14.80 -14.79
C ALA A 193 -18.31 15.36 -15.67
N ASN A 194 -19.56 15.28 -15.21
CA ASN A 194 -20.76 15.70 -15.96
C ASN A 194 -20.91 17.23 -16.13
N GLY A 195 -20.01 18.05 -15.58
CA GLY A 195 -20.05 19.53 -15.66
C GLY A 195 -19.18 20.17 -16.75
N ASN A 196 -18.49 19.36 -17.58
CA ASN A 196 -17.57 19.84 -18.62
C ASN A 196 -18.06 19.54 -20.06
N ARG A 197 -19.33 19.19 -20.25
CA ARG A 197 -19.98 19.03 -21.56
C ARG A 197 -21.23 19.88 -21.66
#